data_AF-A0A8X6GXC6-F1
#
_entry.id   AF-A0A8X6GXC6-F1
#
_cell.length_a   1.000
_cell.length_b   1.000
_cell.length_c   1.000
_cell.angle_alpha   90.00
_cell.angle_beta   90.00
_cell.angle_gamma   90.00
#
_symmetry.space_group_name_H-M   'P 1'
#
loop_
_entity.id
_entity.type
_entity.pdbx_description
1 polymer ?
#
loop_
_entity_poly.entity_id
_entity_poly.type
_entity_poly.pdbx_seq_one_letter_code
_entity_poly.pdbx_strand_id
1 'polypeptide(L)'
;ARYSHVPLADAIFIDAFTQRVHASETLTRLLDFCKVTGLEYSETFYPLALSYHIKWGMSHPDVAAHIAAEPITLFPDLPLDTMIRVYSSIVARYLRTEGVLNEVNALSLAWSFAEKLKDCGRQTSKLRPDYRNQAIHNTLAEFLSSFVYFNETKGWKLVTIYRKAWQTEARRLGLL
;
A
#
# COMPACT_ATOMS: atom_id res chain seq x y z
N ALA A 1 4.56 4.33 28.04
CA ALA A 1 5.59 3.49 27.39
C ALA A 1 5.60 3.79 25.90
N ARG A 2 6.75 4.29 25.40
CA ARG A 2 7.17 4.51 24.00
C ARG A 2 6.08 4.87 22.98
N TYR A 3 5.81 6.17 22.82
CA TYR A 3 5.34 6.70 21.53
C TYR A 3 6.39 6.34 20.48
N SER A 4 6.08 5.41 19.59
CA SER A 4 6.91 5.16 18.41
C SER A 4 6.84 6.40 17.54
N HIS A 5 7.85 7.28 17.63
CA HIS A 5 8.00 8.38 16.68
C HIS A 5 8.05 7.79 15.28
N VAL A 6 7.06 8.14 14.45
CA VAL A 6 7.13 7.90 13.01
C VAL A 6 8.37 8.64 12.52
N PRO A 7 9.30 7.98 11.79
CA PRO A 7 10.48 8.65 11.26
C PRO A 7 10.09 9.88 10.43
N LEU A 8 10.87 10.97 10.53
CA LEU A 8 10.51 12.24 9.88
C LEU A 8 10.28 12.08 8.37
N ALA A 9 11.14 11.30 7.68
CA ALA A 9 10.96 10.99 6.27
C ALA A 9 9.63 10.25 5.98
N ASP A 10 9.23 9.31 6.84
CA ASP A 10 7.94 8.60 6.70
C ASP A 10 6.79 9.60 6.85
N ALA A 11 6.86 10.51 7.83
CA ALA A 11 5.84 11.52 8.09
C ALA A 11 5.69 12.51 6.92
N ILE A 12 6.81 13.03 6.39
CA ILE A 12 6.82 13.92 5.21
C ILE A 12 6.18 13.22 4.01
N PHE A 13 6.54 11.95 3.77
CA PHE A 13 5.98 11.18 2.66
C PHE A 13 4.46 11.02 2.80
N ILE A 14 4.00 10.58 3.98
CA ILE A 14 2.59 10.33 4.26
C ILE A 14 1.76 11.61 4.12
N ASP A 15 2.22 12.72 4.69
CA ASP A 15 1.53 14.01 4.60
C ASP A 15 1.46 14.51 3.15
N ALA A 16 2.59 14.52 2.44
CA ALA A 16 2.63 14.95 1.04
C ALA A 16 1.75 14.08 0.14
N PHE A 17 1.74 12.76 0.34
CA PHE A 17 0.88 11.85 -0.42
C PHE A 17 -0.60 12.09 -0.11
N THR A 18 -0.95 12.25 1.17
CA THR A 18 -2.32 12.53 1.63
C THR A 18 -2.85 13.81 0.98
N GLN A 19 -2.07 14.90 1.01
CA GLN A 19 -2.44 16.16 0.36
C GLN A 19 -2.67 15.99 -1.14
N ARG A 20 -1.81 15.22 -1.83
CA ARG A 20 -1.95 14.95 -3.27
C ARG A 20 -3.21 14.16 -3.61
N VAL A 21 -3.56 13.17 -2.79
CA VAL A 21 -4.79 12.38 -3.00
C VAL A 21 -6.02 13.26 -2.84
N HIS A 22 -6.13 14.03 -1.76
CA HIS A 22 -7.29 14.91 -1.53
C HIS A 22 -7.41 16.05 -2.55
N ALA A 23 -6.29 16.50 -3.12
CA ALA A 23 -6.30 17.50 -4.19
C ALA A 23 -6.68 16.93 -5.57
N SER A 24 -6.91 15.61 -5.70
CA SER A 24 -7.19 14.96 -6.99
C SER A 24 -8.43 14.06 -6.92
N GLU A 25 -9.46 14.45 -7.66
CA GLU A 25 -10.68 13.65 -7.82
C GLU A 25 -10.38 12.23 -8.37
N THR A 26 -9.43 12.12 -9.30
CA THR A 26 -8.99 10.82 -9.85
C THR A 26 -8.40 9.92 -8.77
N LEU A 27 -7.52 10.44 -7.92
CA LEU A 27 -6.90 9.66 -6.84
C LEU A 27 -7.90 9.32 -5.75
N THR A 28 -8.75 10.29 -5.38
CA THR A 28 -9.85 10.09 -4.43
C THR A 28 -10.75 8.95 -4.90
N ARG A 29 -11.20 8.98 -6.16
CA ARG A 29 -12.02 7.89 -6.73
C ARG A 29 -11.27 6.57 -6.85
N LEU A 30 -9.97 6.58 -7.14
CA LEU A 30 -9.19 5.34 -7.23
C LEU A 30 -9.10 4.64 -5.86
N LEU A 31 -8.92 5.42 -4.79
CA LEU A 31 -8.66 4.92 -3.43
C LEU A 31 -9.91 4.84 -2.53
N ASP A 32 -11.07 5.32 -2.98
CA ASP A 32 -12.31 5.24 -2.20
C ASP A 32 -13.01 3.87 -2.36
N PHE A 33 -12.87 3.05 -1.31
CA PHE A 33 -13.47 1.73 -1.18
C PHE A 33 -14.50 1.68 -0.03
N CYS A 34 -15.12 2.81 0.34
CA CYS A 34 -16.07 2.90 1.46
C CYS A 34 -17.29 1.95 1.39
N LYS A 35 -17.54 1.31 0.23
CA LYS A 35 -18.60 0.31 0.03
C LYS A 35 -18.07 -1.11 -0.21
N VAL A 36 -16.79 -1.34 0.04
CA VAL A 36 -16.12 -2.62 -0.13
C VAL A 36 -15.61 -3.05 1.23
N THR A 37 -16.01 -4.24 1.64
CA THR A 37 -15.55 -4.83 2.89
C THR A 37 -14.08 -5.22 2.78
N GLY A 38 -13.41 -5.31 3.93
CA GLY A 38 -12.06 -5.84 4.01
C GLY A 38 -11.94 -7.27 3.48
N LEU A 39 -12.98 -8.09 3.64
CA LEU A 39 -13.05 -9.43 3.09
C LEU A 39 -13.04 -9.43 1.55
N GLU A 40 -13.95 -8.69 0.90
CA GLU A 40 -14.02 -8.58 -0.56
C GLU A 40 -12.72 -8.02 -1.16
N TYR A 41 -12.11 -7.05 -0.49
CA TYR A 41 -10.81 -6.51 -0.90
C TYR A 41 -9.69 -7.56 -0.74
N SER A 42 -9.69 -8.32 0.35
CA SER A 42 -8.72 -9.38 0.61
C SER A 42 -8.82 -10.51 -0.42
N GLU A 43 -10.02 -10.91 -0.82
CA GLU A 43 -10.25 -11.95 -1.83
C GLU A 43 -9.69 -11.57 -3.20
N THR A 44 -9.72 -10.28 -3.54
CA THR A 44 -9.14 -9.75 -4.79
C THR A 44 -7.64 -9.46 -4.66
N PHE A 45 -7.15 -9.11 -3.46
CA PHE A 45 -5.73 -8.87 -3.20
C PHE A 45 -4.89 -10.16 -3.13
N TYR A 46 -5.40 -11.22 -2.49
CA TYR A 46 -4.67 -12.48 -2.31
C TYR A 46 -4.09 -13.05 -3.62
N PRO A 47 -4.85 -13.23 -4.72
CA PRO A 47 -4.31 -13.79 -5.96
C PRO A 47 -3.28 -12.87 -6.62
N LEU A 48 -3.40 -11.55 -6.44
CA LEU A 48 -2.39 -10.57 -6.92
C LEU A 48 -1.08 -10.70 -6.16
N ALA A 49 -1.16 -10.73 -4.82
CA ALA A 49 0.01 -10.91 -3.96
C ALA A 49 0.73 -12.24 -4.27
N LEU A 50 -0.03 -13.33 -4.42
CA LEU A 50 0.51 -14.63 -4.81
C LEU A 50 1.27 -14.56 -6.14
N SER A 51 0.70 -13.94 -7.17
CA SER A 51 1.35 -13.77 -8.48
C SER A 51 2.70 -13.03 -8.36
N TYR A 52 2.74 -11.93 -7.60
CA TYR A 52 3.98 -11.19 -7.37
C TYR A 52 5.02 -11.99 -6.58
N HIS A 53 4.60 -12.69 -5.52
CA HIS A 53 5.51 -13.51 -4.72
C HIS A 53 6.10 -14.68 -5.51
N ILE A 54 5.33 -15.30 -6.41
CA ILE A 54 5.84 -16.29 -7.38
C ILE A 54 6.88 -15.64 -8.29
N LYS A 55 6.57 -14.48 -8.88
CA LYS A 55 7.48 -13.74 -9.77
C LYS A 55 8.80 -13.35 -9.09
N TRP A 56 8.76 -13.07 -7.79
CA TRP A 56 9.94 -12.73 -6.98
C TRP A 56 10.71 -13.95 -6.46
N GLY A 57 10.29 -15.17 -6.82
CA GLY A 57 10.99 -16.41 -6.47
C GLY A 57 10.93 -16.77 -5.00
N MET A 58 9.83 -16.46 -4.30
CA MET A 58 9.66 -16.81 -2.88
C MET A 58 9.38 -18.31 -2.72
N SER A 59 9.94 -18.94 -1.68
CA SER A 59 9.80 -20.39 -1.44
C SER A 59 8.40 -20.82 -0.97
N HIS A 60 7.60 -19.89 -0.42
CA HIS A 60 6.22 -20.12 0.04
C HIS A 60 5.32 -18.91 -0.30
N PRO A 61 5.06 -18.68 -1.61
CA PRO A 61 4.41 -17.46 -2.07
C PRO A 61 2.93 -17.36 -1.67
N ASP A 62 2.27 -18.50 -1.46
CA ASP A 62 0.91 -18.66 -0.94
C ASP A 62 0.82 -18.26 0.53
N VAL A 63 1.73 -18.75 1.38
CA VAL A 63 1.81 -18.36 2.79
C VAL A 63 2.08 -16.86 2.92
N ALA A 64 3.01 -16.34 2.11
CA ALA A 64 3.31 -14.91 2.06
C ALA A 64 2.11 -14.06 1.64
N ALA A 65 1.35 -14.50 0.62
CA ALA A 65 0.14 -13.82 0.17
C ALA A 65 -0.95 -13.84 1.25
N HIS A 66 -1.14 -14.97 1.92
CA HIS A 66 -2.10 -15.09 3.01
C HIS A 66 -1.75 -14.15 4.17
N ILE A 67 -0.49 -14.12 4.61
CA ILE A 67 -0.02 -13.23 5.68
C ILE A 67 -0.26 -11.75 5.36
N ALA A 68 -0.09 -11.36 4.09
CA ALA A 68 -0.33 -9.99 3.65
C ALA A 68 -1.83 -9.65 3.62
N ALA A 69 -2.68 -10.60 3.23
CA ALA A 69 -4.12 -10.39 3.00
C ALA A 69 -4.97 -10.52 4.27
N GLU A 70 -4.61 -11.44 5.18
CA GLU A 70 -5.31 -11.72 6.44
C GLU A 70 -5.74 -10.46 7.21
N PRO A 71 -4.86 -9.48 7.53
CA PRO A 71 -5.25 -8.35 8.36
C PRO A 71 -6.25 -7.40 7.68
N ILE A 72 -6.43 -7.47 6.36
CA ILE A 72 -7.42 -6.66 5.63
C ILE A 72 -8.84 -7.10 5.99
N THR A 73 -9.03 -8.38 6.31
CA THR A 73 -10.36 -8.95 6.64
C THR A 73 -10.98 -8.38 7.91
N LEU A 74 -10.21 -7.68 8.75
CA LEU A 74 -10.68 -7.04 9.98
C LEU A 74 -11.57 -5.81 9.72
N PHE A 75 -11.54 -5.27 8.51
CA PHE A 75 -12.16 -4.00 8.18
C PHE A 75 -13.60 -4.21 7.68
N PRO A 76 -14.62 -3.63 8.34
CA PRO A 76 -16.00 -3.70 7.86
C PRO A 76 -16.17 -2.91 6.55
N ASP A 77 -15.42 -1.83 6.38
CA ASP A 77 -15.32 -1.00 5.20
C ASP A 77 -13.90 -0.46 5.03
N LEU A 78 -13.58 0.00 3.83
CA LEU A 78 -12.26 0.56 3.49
C LEU A 78 -12.39 2.02 3.05
N PRO A 79 -12.63 2.95 3.99
CA PRO A 79 -12.75 4.35 3.64
C PRO A 79 -11.43 4.89 3.09
N LEU A 80 -11.53 5.97 2.31
CA LEU A 80 -10.40 6.63 1.65
C LEU A 80 -9.20 6.84 2.59
N ASP A 81 -9.43 7.35 3.80
CA ASP A 81 -8.36 7.63 4.77
C ASP A 81 -7.59 6.38 5.19
N THR A 82 -8.28 5.24 5.35
CA THR A 82 -7.65 3.94 5.64
C THR A 82 -6.71 3.56 4.50
N MET A 83 -7.19 3.68 3.26
CA MET A 83 -6.41 3.35 2.06
C MET A 83 -5.20 4.26 1.91
N ILE A 84 -5.37 5.58 2.06
CA ILE A 84 -4.27 6.56 2.03
C ILE A 84 -3.20 6.21 3.06
N ARG A 85 -3.59 6.00 4.32
CA ARG A 85 -2.66 5.72 5.43
C ARG A 85 -1.90 4.42 5.23
N VAL A 86 -2.59 3.36 4.84
CA VAL A 86 -1.98 2.06 4.61
C VAL A 86 -0.97 2.13 3.46
N TYR A 87 -1.35 2.61 2.28
CA TYR A 87 -0.45 2.59 1.12
C TYR A 87 0.73 3.55 1.26
N SER A 88 0.49 4.75 1.78
CA SER A 88 1.60 5.68 2.06
C SER A 88 2.56 5.11 3.09
N SER A 89 2.07 4.47 4.15
CA SER A 89 2.91 3.83 5.16
C SER A 89 3.71 2.65 4.61
N ILE A 90 3.10 1.83 3.74
CA ILE A 90 3.79 0.71 3.09
C ILE A 90 4.95 1.22 2.25
N VAL A 91 4.68 2.18 1.35
CA VAL A 91 5.70 2.73 0.45
C VAL A 91 6.80 3.41 1.24
N ALA A 92 6.43 4.32 2.15
CA ALA A 92 7.40 5.08 2.92
C ALA A 92 8.32 4.15 3.71
N ARG A 93 7.72 3.21 4.46
CA ARG A 93 8.48 2.28 5.30
C ARG A 93 9.36 1.36 4.46
N TYR A 94 8.85 0.82 3.35
CA TYR A 94 9.63 -0.07 2.49
C TYR A 94 10.83 0.65 1.90
N LEU A 95 10.62 1.80 1.24
CA LEU A 95 11.69 2.58 0.65
C LEU A 95 12.72 3.04 1.68
N ARG A 96 12.29 3.41 2.90
CA ARG A 96 13.22 3.74 3.98
C ARG A 96 14.05 2.53 4.41
N THR A 97 13.43 1.36 4.56
CA THR A 97 14.16 0.13 4.93
C THR A 97 15.11 -0.39 3.86
N GLU A 98 14.96 0.09 2.63
CA GLU A 98 15.87 -0.16 1.50
C GLU A 98 16.89 0.98 1.32
N GLY A 99 16.89 1.99 2.20
CA GLY A 99 17.81 3.13 2.13
C GLY A 99 17.51 4.14 1.02
N VAL A 100 16.34 4.04 0.38
CA VAL A 100 15.92 4.89 -0.74
C VAL A 100 15.26 6.17 -0.21
N LEU A 101 14.37 6.05 0.78
CA LEU A 101 13.65 7.20 1.35
C LEU A 101 14.48 7.89 2.44
N ASN A 102 14.60 9.21 2.34
CA ASN A 102 15.17 10.09 3.36
C ASN A 102 14.43 11.44 3.37
N GLU A 103 14.79 12.32 4.30
CA GLU A 103 14.10 13.61 4.49
C GLU A 103 14.21 14.54 3.28
N VAL A 104 15.28 14.41 2.48
CA VAL A 104 15.53 15.25 1.30
C VAL A 104 14.62 14.86 0.14
N ASN A 105 14.33 13.56 -0.03
CA ASN A 105 13.57 13.06 -1.18
C ASN A 105 12.15 12.57 -0.84
N ALA A 106 11.73 12.62 0.43
CA ALA A 106 10.42 12.10 0.84
C ALA A 106 9.24 12.76 0.11
N LEU A 107 9.29 14.10 -0.04
CA LEU A 107 8.25 14.85 -0.73
C LEU A 107 8.20 14.50 -2.24
N SER A 108 9.34 14.44 -2.91
CA SER A 108 9.38 14.13 -4.35
C SER A 108 8.98 12.69 -4.65
N LEU A 109 9.35 11.73 -3.80
CA LEU A 109 8.92 10.34 -3.91
C LEU A 109 7.41 10.19 -3.64
N ALA A 110 6.85 10.89 -2.67
CA ALA A 110 5.40 10.90 -2.42
C ALA A 110 4.63 11.41 -3.63
N TRP A 111 5.11 12.49 -4.25
CA TRP A 111 4.50 13.04 -5.45
C TRP A 111 4.65 12.11 -6.65
N SER A 112 5.82 11.50 -6.84
CA SER A 112 6.05 10.53 -7.91
C SER A 112 5.13 9.32 -7.80
N PHE A 113 4.94 8.81 -6.58
CA PHE A 113 4.00 7.73 -6.33
C PHE A 113 2.54 8.14 -6.60
N ALA A 114 2.14 9.32 -6.14
CA ALA A 114 0.80 9.86 -6.39
C ALA A 114 0.52 10.07 -7.88
N GLU A 115 1.47 10.60 -8.66
CA GLU A 115 1.27 10.76 -10.11
C GLU A 115 1.20 9.41 -10.84
N LYS A 116 1.99 8.41 -10.45
CA LYS A 116 1.83 7.05 -11.00
C LYS A 116 0.45 6.45 -10.71
N LEU A 117 -0.05 6.58 -9.48
CA LEU A 117 -1.41 6.15 -9.14
C LEU A 117 -2.46 6.93 -9.92
N LYS A 118 -2.25 8.22 -10.14
CA LYS A 118 -3.19 9.07 -10.89
C LYS A 118 -3.25 8.69 -12.36
N ASP A 119 -2.11 8.40 -12.99
CA ASP A 119 -2.06 7.91 -14.37
C ASP A 119 -2.80 6.58 -14.51
N CYS A 120 -2.62 5.66 -13.56
CA CYS A 120 -3.40 4.43 -13.51
C CYS A 120 -4.90 4.71 -13.27
N GLY A 121 -5.22 5.61 -12.33
CA GLY A 121 -6.58 5.99 -11.99
C GLY A 121 -7.35 6.65 -13.14
N ARG A 122 -6.67 7.36 -14.06
CA ARG A 122 -7.30 7.88 -15.30
C ARG A 122 -7.87 6.75 -16.16
N GLN A 123 -7.24 5.58 -16.13
CA GLN A 123 -7.64 4.40 -16.89
C GLN A 123 -8.65 3.53 -16.13
N THR A 124 -8.61 3.53 -14.79
CA THR A 124 -9.30 2.51 -13.97
C THR A 124 -10.31 3.04 -12.94
N SER A 125 -10.36 4.34 -12.66
CA SER A 125 -11.20 4.90 -11.58
C SER A 125 -12.71 4.74 -11.79
N LYS A 126 -13.16 4.49 -13.03
CA LYS A 126 -14.57 4.18 -13.35
C LYS A 126 -14.88 2.68 -13.36
N LEU A 127 -13.88 1.83 -13.14
CA LEU A 127 -14.04 0.39 -13.17
C LEU A 127 -14.52 -0.15 -11.82
N ARG A 128 -14.97 -1.41 -11.85
CA ARG A 128 -15.36 -2.16 -10.65
C ARG A 128 -14.21 -2.21 -9.63
N PRO A 129 -14.51 -2.39 -8.33
CA PRO A 129 -13.50 -2.40 -7.27
C PRO A 129 -12.34 -3.38 -7.45
N ASP A 130 -12.58 -4.55 -8.04
CA ASP A 130 -11.55 -5.56 -8.38
C ASP A 130 -10.45 -4.97 -9.30
N TYR A 131 -10.84 -4.25 -10.35
CA TYR A 131 -9.89 -3.59 -11.25
C TYR A 131 -9.14 -2.43 -10.57
N ARG A 132 -9.81 -1.67 -9.71
CA ARG A 132 -9.15 -0.60 -8.93
C ARG A 132 -8.13 -1.17 -7.96
N ASN A 133 -8.48 -2.27 -7.29
CA ASN A 133 -7.58 -2.98 -6.38
C ASN A 133 -6.33 -3.46 -7.14
N GLN A 134 -6.53 -4.13 -8.28
CA GLN A 134 -5.44 -4.56 -9.16
C GLN A 134 -4.56 -3.40 -9.62
N ALA A 135 -5.16 -2.30 -10.05
CA ALA A 135 -4.46 -1.09 -10.47
C ALA A 135 -3.53 -0.53 -9.37
N ILE A 136 -4.01 -0.45 -8.13
CA ILE A 136 -3.23 0.05 -7.00
C ILE A 136 -2.04 -0.85 -6.72
N HIS A 137 -2.24 -2.17 -6.67
CA HIS A 137 -1.15 -3.11 -6.37
C HIS A 137 -0.13 -3.22 -7.51
N ASN A 138 -0.57 -3.18 -8.76
CA ASN A 138 0.34 -3.15 -9.90
C ASN A 138 1.20 -1.90 -9.86
N THR A 139 0.58 -0.74 -9.63
CA THR A 139 1.29 0.54 -9.52
C THR A 139 2.30 0.52 -8.37
N LEU A 140 1.91 -0.04 -7.21
CA LEU A 140 2.81 -0.19 -6.08
C LEU A 140 4.01 -1.08 -6.44
N ALA A 141 3.76 -2.28 -6.96
CA ALA A 141 4.82 -3.23 -7.29
C ALA A 141 5.80 -2.63 -8.32
N GLU A 142 5.28 -1.96 -9.34
CA GLU A 142 6.08 -1.26 -10.35
C GLU A 142 6.89 -0.09 -9.76
N PHE A 143 6.26 0.72 -8.91
CA PHE A 143 6.94 1.84 -8.25
C PHE A 143 8.07 1.35 -7.34
N LEU A 144 7.84 0.34 -6.51
CA LEU A 144 8.89 -0.21 -5.65
C LEU A 144 10.00 -0.86 -6.50
N SER A 145 9.63 -1.54 -7.59
CA SER A 145 10.59 -2.18 -8.49
C SER A 145 11.48 -1.20 -9.24
N SER A 146 11.09 0.08 -9.38
CA SER A 146 11.96 1.10 -10.00
C SER A 146 13.13 1.53 -9.12
N PHE A 147 13.11 1.17 -7.83
CA PHE A 147 14.20 1.46 -6.88
C PHE A 147 14.89 0.21 -6.37
N VAL A 148 14.19 -0.93 -6.39
CA VAL A 148 14.59 -2.14 -5.68
C VAL A 148 14.37 -3.37 -6.55
N TYR A 149 15.44 -4.13 -6.80
CA TYR A 149 15.30 -5.47 -7.38
C TYR A 149 14.73 -6.42 -6.33
N PHE A 150 13.56 -7.01 -6.62
CA PHE A 150 12.89 -7.96 -5.74
C PHE A 150 13.47 -9.37 -5.86
N ASN A 151 13.68 -9.96 -4.70
CA ASN A 151 14.02 -11.37 -4.48
C ASN A 151 13.27 -11.86 -3.24
N GLU A 152 13.48 -13.11 -2.85
CA GLU A 152 12.79 -13.70 -1.69
C GLU A 152 12.90 -12.85 -0.41
N THR A 153 14.12 -12.45 -0.02
CA THR A 153 14.36 -11.67 1.21
C THR A 153 13.58 -10.36 1.20
N LYS A 154 13.58 -9.66 0.06
CA LYS A 154 12.88 -8.39 -0.11
C LYS A 154 11.37 -8.55 -0.22
N GLY A 155 10.90 -9.65 -0.79
CA GLY A 155 9.49 -10.05 -0.80
C GLY A 155 8.96 -10.24 0.62
N TRP A 156 9.65 -11.04 1.44
CA TRP A 156 9.28 -11.24 2.85
C TRP A 156 9.30 -9.95 3.69
N LYS A 157 10.25 -9.05 3.40
CA LYS A 157 10.28 -7.73 4.01
C LYS A 157 9.02 -6.92 3.67
N LEU A 158 8.62 -6.91 2.40
CA LEU A 158 7.40 -6.22 1.96
C LEU A 158 6.14 -6.82 2.59
N VAL A 159 6.02 -8.15 2.64
CA VAL A 159 4.91 -8.86 3.32
C VAL A 159 4.78 -8.42 4.78
N THR A 160 5.91 -8.38 5.49
CA THR A 160 5.94 -7.94 6.90
C THR A 160 5.49 -6.49 7.05
N ILE A 161 5.89 -5.62 6.13
CA ILE A 161 5.49 -4.20 6.12
C ILE A 161 4.00 -4.05 5.81
N TYR A 162 3.49 -4.78 4.83
CA TYR A 162 2.06 -4.86 4.49
C TYR A 162 1.23 -5.24 5.71
N ARG A 163 1.56 -6.38 6.32
CA ARG A 163 0.84 -6.89 7.49
C ARG A 163 0.81 -5.86 8.60
N LYS A 164 1.97 -5.27 8.91
CA LYS A 164 2.09 -4.26 9.97
C LYS A 164 1.31 -2.99 9.66
N ALA A 165 1.25 -2.55 8.40
CA ALA A 165 0.50 -1.34 8.03
C ALA A 165 -0.99 -1.53 8.28
N TRP A 166 -1.58 -2.62 7.78
CA TRP A 166 -2.98 -2.96 8.02
C TRP A 166 -3.29 -3.16 9.51
N GLN A 167 -2.45 -3.88 10.25
CA GLN A 167 -2.65 -4.06 11.70
C GLN A 167 -2.51 -2.74 12.48
N THR A 168 -1.64 -1.83 12.05
CA THR A 168 -1.50 -0.52 12.71
C THR A 168 -2.78 0.29 12.51
N GLU A 169 -3.32 0.27 11.30
CA GLU A 169 -4.57 0.97 10.99
C GLU A 169 -5.78 0.33 11.67
N ALA A 170 -5.85 -0.99 11.75
CA ALA A 170 -6.87 -1.71 12.51
C ALA A 170 -6.86 -1.30 13.99
N ARG A 171 -5.69 -1.26 14.64
CA ARG A 171 -5.56 -0.77 16.02
C ARG A 171 -5.99 0.69 16.17
N ARG A 172 -5.65 1.55 15.21
CA ARG A 172 -6.04 2.97 15.21
C ARG A 172 -7.57 3.12 15.21
N LEU A 173 -8.26 2.21 14.54
CA LEU A 173 -9.72 2.18 14.42
C LEU A 173 -10.40 1.32 15.51
N GLY A 174 -9.65 0.68 16.42
CA GLY A 174 -10.21 -0.18 17.47
C GLY A 174 -10.71 -1.54 16.98
N LEU A 175 -10.19 -2.04 15.84
CA LEU A 175 -10.55 -3.32 15.24
C LEU A 175 -9.63 -4.48 15.69
N LEU A 176 -8.54 -4.16 16.41
CA LEU A 176 -7.54 -5.10 16.96
C LEU A 176 -7.06 -4.58 18.33
#